data_AF-A0A9D1Y114-F1
#
_entry.id   AF-A0A9D1Y114-F1
#
_cell.length_a   1.000
_cell.length_b   1.000
_cell.length_c   1.000
_cell.angle_alpha   90.00
_cell.angle_beta   90.00
_cell.angle_gamma   90.00
#
_symmetry.space_group_name_H-M   'P 1'
#
loop_
_entity.id
_entity.type
_entity.pdbx_description
1 polymer ?
#
loop_
_entity_poly.entity_id
_entity_poly.type
_entity_poly.pdbx_seq_one_letter_code
_entity_poly.pdbx_strand_id
1 'polypeptide(L)'
;MYELVYSGKWTLDKLNEMAASAYSDLNGDTYVDESDQLGLVLEGSNYATGFFDAVEMTIFNKTGDSFEFAFDNEHNTSAVQKIVDIMNNTSGAIQRGADDSTNYLAEDALFRNGNVLFTGGWMSCAESYRELTFDYGIIPYPKYDENQDGYHTTILTTYTNFALPVNCRQIDASCAVLEALSSEFYRTVTPAYFETALKVKYSRDDESSQMFDLLRESASYSFGMVFTNALDLVDTNFKNAVNQKNENWSSLIASKKDKTMSLLEDILAIYEEMST
;
A
#
# COMPACT_ATOMS: atom_id res chain seq x y z
N MET A 1 -1.75 0.67 20.94
CA MET A 1 -1.62 0.98 19.50
C MET A 1 -2.78 1.81 18.98
N TYR A 2 -4.03 1.36 19.09
CA TYR A 2 -5.18 2.07 18.50
C TYR A 2 -5.31 3.55 18.91
N GLU A 3 -5.10 3.89 20.18
CA GLU A 3 -5.12 5.30 20.64
C GLU A 3 -4.08 6.18 19.94
N LEU A 4 -2.91 5.63 19.60
CA LEU A 4 -1.88 6.34 18.85
C LEU A 4 -2.35 6.66 17.43
N VAL A 5 -3.12 5.74 16.83
CA VAL A 5 -3.77 5.94 15.54
C VAL A 5 -4.84 7.02 15.65
N TYR A 6 -5.79 6.87 16.58
CA TYR A 6 -6.90 7.82 16.76
C TYR A 6 -6.46 9.23 17.11
N SER A 7 -5.38 9.38 17.89
CA SER A 7 -4.81 10.69 18.22
C SER A 7 -4.00 11.32 17.07
N GLY A 8 -3.87 10.65 15.92
CA GLY A 8 -3.16 11.16 14.75
C GLY A 8 -1.64 11.13 14.88
N LYS A 9 -1.10 10.35 15.82
CA LYS A 9 0.33 10.30 16.18
C LYS A 9 1.06 9.07 15.65
N TRP A 10 0.38 8.23 14.88
CA TRP A 10 1.00 7.11 14.20
C TRP A 10 1.67 7.59 12.91
N THR A 11 2.99 7.82 12.99
CA THR A 11 3.82 8.39 11.91
C THR A 11 5.02 7.51 11.61
N LEU A 12 5.72 7.77 10.50
CA LEU A 12 6.97 7.08 10.15
C LEU A 12 8.03 7.19 11.27
N ASP A 13 8.11 8.34 11.95
CA ASP A 13 9.03 8.51 13.08
C ASP A 13 8.64 7.60 14.25
N LYS A 14 7.34 7.46 14.50
CA LYS A 14 6.84 6.62 15.57
C LYS A 14 6.99 5.13 15.26
N LEU A 15 6.78 4.73 14.00
CA LEU A 15 7.10 3.39 13.51
C LEU A 15 8.58 3.09 13.76
N ASN A 16 9.48 3.98 13.35
CA ASN A 16 10.92 3.82 13.54
C ASN A 16 11.30 3.67 15.03
N GLU A 17 10.81 4.58 15.88
CA GLU A 17 11.06 4.56 17.33
C GLU A 17 10.64 3.24 17.95
N MET A 18 9.42 2.78 17.64
CA MET A 18 8.86 1.55 18.20
C MET A 18 9.54 0.30 17.64
N ALA A 19 9.86 0.28 16.35
CA ALA A 19 10.58 -0.83 15.73
C ALA A 19 11.99 -0.98 16.33
N ALA A 20 12.75 0.11 16.44
CA ALA A 20 14.07 0.08 17.08
C ALA A 20 14.00 -0.38 18.54
N SER A 21 12.98 0.07 19.28
CA SER A 21 12.79 -0.30 20.69
C SER A 21 12.38 -1.75 20.90
N ALA A 22 11.78 -2.39 19.89
CA ALA A 22 11.35 -3.78 19.94
C ALA A 22 12.46 -4.77 19.61
N TYR A 23 13.57 -4.30 19.03
CA TYR A 23 14.69 -5.16 18.68
C TYR A 23 15.36 -5.75 19.92
N SER A 24 15.59 -7.06 19.89
CA SER A 24 16.44 -7.76 20.85
C SER A 24 17.20 -8.86 20.15
N ASP A 25 18.53 -8.81 20.23
CA ASP A 25 19.41 -9.91 19.85
C ASP A 25 19.16 -11.08 20.82
N LEU A 26 18.56 -12.16 20.33
CA LEU A 26 18.19 -13.31 21.16
C LEU A 26 19.24 -14.41 21.13
N ASN A 27 20.06 -14.47 20.08
CA ASN A 27 21.04 -15.53 19.86
C ASN A 27 22.47 -15.12 20.27
N GLY A 28 22.70 -13.84 20.53
CA GLY A 28 23.95 -13.23 20.98
C GLY A 28 25.02 -13.09 19.90
N ASP A 29 24.66 -13.14 18.62
CA ASP A 29 25.61 -13.14 17.51
C ASP A 29 25.88 -11.76 16.90
N THR A 30 25.18 -10.72 17.38
CA THR A 30 25.30 -9.31 16.96
C THR A 30 24.84 -9.00 15.53
N TYR A 31 24.34 -9.99 14.79
CA TYR A 31 23.67 -9.79 13.51
C TYR A 31 22.16 -9.62 13.74
N VAL A 32 21.50 -8.90 12.83
CA VAL A 32 20.04 -8.77 12.85
C VAL A 32 19.49 -9.84 11.92
N ASP A 33 18.84 -10.87 12.46
CA ASP A 33 18.27 -11.96 11.67
C ASP A 33 16.94 -12.52 12.20
N GLU A 34 16.43 -13.57 11.55
CA GLU A 34 15.13 -14.20 11.86
C GLU A 34 15.06 -14.89 13.23
N SER A 35 16.20 -15.11 13.88
CA SER A 35 16.33 -15.67 15.22
C SER A 35 16.08 -14.65 16.32
N ASP A 36 16.05 -13.36 15.98
CA ASP A 36 15.91 -12.24 16.91
C ASP A 36 14.46 -11.86 17.18
N GLN A 37 14.26 -10.98 18.16
CA GLN A 37 13.05 -10.17 18.22
C GLN A 37 13.22 -8.97 17.29
N LEU A 38 12.29 -8.78 16.36
CA LEU A 38 12.36 -7.80 15.28
C LEU A 38 11.26 -6.74 15.43
N GLY A 39 11.59 -5.52 15.03
CA GLY A 39 10.68 -4.38 15.11
C GLY A 39 9.77 -4.23 13.90
N LEU A 40 10.32 -4.41 12.70
CA LEU A 40 9.61 -4.26 11.44
C LEU A 40 10.10 -5.29 10.44
N VAL A 41 9.21 -6.08 9.88
CA VAL A 41 9.52 -6.97 8.76
C VAL A 41 8.59 -6.66 7.61
N LEU A 42 9.17 -6.43 6.43
CA LEU A 42 8.42 -6.41 5.17
C LEU A 42 8.80 -7.67 4.40
N GLU A 43 7.97 -8.70 4.50
CA GLU A 43 8.19 -9.98 3.84
C GLU A 43 7.35 -10.07 2.56
N GLY A 44 8.00 -9.80 1.44
CA GLY A 44 7.32 -9.72 0.14
C GLY A 44 7.51 -8.35 -0.50
N SER A 45 7.45 -8.33 -1.83
CA SER A 45 7.78 -7.13 -2.59
C SER A 45 6.69 -6.06 -2.55
N ASN A 46 5.44 -6.42 -2.27
CA ASN A 46 4.29 -5.51 -2.42
C ASN A 46 3.93 -4.75 -1.14
N TYR A 47 4.46 -5.13 0.02
CA TYR A 47 4.15 -4.45 1.29
C TYR A 47 4.75 -3.06 1.36
N ALA A 48 5.84 -2.79 0.65
CA ALA A 48 6.36 -1.43 0.49
C ALA A 48 5.37 -0.49 -0.22
N THR A 49 4.54 -1.02 -1.14
CA THR A 49 3.56 -0.21 -1.88
C THR A 49 2.50 0.41 -0.97
N GLY A 50 2.20 -0.19 0.19
CA GLY A 50 1.26 0.36 1.17
C GLY A 50 1.66 1.73 1.73
N PHE A 51 2.95 2.08 1.67
CA PHE A 51 3.42 3.40 2.08
C PHE A 51 3.09 4.51 1.07
N PHE A 52 2.78 4.18 -0.18
CA PHE A 52 2.69 5.16 -1.27
C PHE A 52 1.67 6.26 -0.97
N ASP A 53 0.41 5.88 -0.77
CA ASP A 53 -0.65 6.85 -0.45
C ASP A 53 -0.60 7.24 1.02
N ALA A 54 -0.14 6.35 1.90
CA ALA A 54 -0.02 6.60 3.34
C ALA A 54 0.86 7.81 3.68
N VAL A 55 1.83 8.12 2.81
CA VAL A 55 2.70 9.30 2.92
C VAL A 55 2.40 10.36 1.85
N GLU A 56 1.23 10.31 1.22
CA GLU A 56 0.74 11.28 0.22
C GLU A 56 1.65 11.46 -1.01
N MET A 57 2.28 10.36 -1.47
CA MET A 57 3.09 10.45 -2.69
C MET A 57 2.23 10.79 -3.92
N THR A 58 2.74 11.69 -4.76
CA THR A 58 2.03 12.13 -5.96
C THR A 58 2.86 11.88 -7.22
N ILE A 59 2.29 11.20 -8.22
CA ILE A 59 2.96 10.94 -9.52
C ILE A 59 2.73 12.12 -10.47
N PHE A 60 1.50 12.59 -10.55
CA PHE A 60 1.10 13.71 -11.40
C PHE A 60 0.21 14.68 -10.65
N ASN A 61 0.45 15.97 -10.85
CA ASN A 61 -0.49 17.03 -10.47
C ASN A 61 -1.42 17.31 -11.64
N LYS A 62 -2.71 17.49 -11.37
CA LYS A 62 -3.67 17.94 -12.38
C LYS A 62 -3.80 19.47 -12.32
N THR A 63 -3.43 20.15 -13.40
CA THR A 63 -3.55 21.60 -13.57
C THR A 63 -4.55 21.87 -14.70
N GLY A 64 -5.81 22.13 -14.36
CA GLY A 64 -6.87 22.23 -15.37
C GLY A 64 -7.05 20.90 -16.11
N ASP A 65 -6.85 20.89 -17.42
CA ASP A 65 -6.94 19.70 -18.27
C ASP A 65 -5.58 19.02 -18.52
N SER A 66 -4.47 19.63 -18.06
CA SER A 66 -3.13 19.07 -18.21
C SER A 66 -2.66 18.36 -16.95
N PHE A 67 -1.75 17.41 -17.12
CA PHE A 67 -1.05 16.74 -16.04
C PHE A 67 0.42 17.14 -16.04
N GLU A 68 0.95 17.44 -14.86
CA GLU A 68 2.36 17.77 -14.65
C GLU A 68 3.03 16.65 -13.87
N PHE A 69 4.23 16.25 -14.29
CA PHE A 69 5.03 15.28 -13.54
C PHE A 69 5.39 15.84 -12.17
N ALA A 70 4.99 15.12 -11.12
CA ALA A 70 5.21 15.48 -9.73
C ALA A 70 5.97 14.41 -8.96
N PHE A 71 6.37 13.31 -9.61
CA PHE A 71 6.98 12.18 -8.90
C PHE A 71 8.36 12.50 -8.32
N ASP A 72 9.05 13.49 -8.91
CA ASP A 72 10.35 14.04 -8.50
C ASP A 72 10.26 15.18 -7.47
N ASN A 73 9.08 15.46 -6.90
CA ASN A 73 8.92 16.55 -5.95
C ASN A 73 9.70 16.32 -4.63
N GLU A 74 9.90 17.40 -3.86
CA GLU A 74 10.64 17.37 -2.60
C GLU A 74 10.00 16.44 -1.55
N HIS A 75 8.68 16.49 -1.40
CA HIS A 75 7.94 15.67 -0.44
C HIS A 75 8.11 14.17 -0.70
N ASN A 76 7.90 13.72 -1.94
CA ASN A 76 8.12 12.34 -2.37
C ASN A 76 9.57 11.93 -2.13
N THR A 77 10.53 12.79 -2.45
CA THR A 77 11.96 12.51 -2.23
C THR A 77 12.24 12.31 -0.75
N SER A 78 11.75 13.19 0.11
CA SER A 78 11.89 13.08 1.57
C SER A 78 11.19 11.84 2.13
N ALA A 79 9.98 11.52 1.65
CA ALA A 79 9.23 10.36 2.09
C ALA A 79 9.93 9.05 1.72
N VAL A 80 10.41 8.91 0.48
CA VAL A 80 11.17 7.73 0.04
C VAL A 80 12.46 7.60 0.84
N GLN A 81 13.21 8.69 1.02
CA GLN A 81 14.43 8.65 1.83
C GLN A 81 14.14 8.19 3.26
N LYS A 82 13.10 8.73 3.90
CA LYS A 82 12.70 8.36 5.27
C LYS A 82 12.34 6.88 5.38
N ILE A 83 11.61 6.33 4.42
CA ILE A 83 11.24 4.90 4.39
C ILE A 83 12.48 4.03 4.16
N VAL A 84 13.34 4.40 3.19
CA VAL A 84 14.60 3.69 2.91
C VAL A 84 15.51 3.71 4.14
N ASP A 85 15.61 4.85 4.83
CA ASP A 85 16.39 4.99 6.06
C ASP A 85 15.88 4.09 7.18
N ILE A 86 14.57 3.94 7.33
CA ILE A 86 13.98 2.97 8.28
C ILE A 86 14.43 1.55 7.92
N MET A 87 14.33 1.16 6.65
CA MET A 87 14.72 -0.19 6.23
C MET A 87 16.23 -0.43 6.28
N ASN A 88 17.06 0.61 6.25
CA ASN A 88 18.53 0.52 6.31
C ASN A 88 19.10 0.62 7.71
N ASN A 89 18.54 1.49 8.55
CA ASN A 89 19.22 1.98 9.75
C ASN A 89 18.46 1.67 11.05
N THR A 90 17.21 1.22 11.00
CA THR A 90 16.46 0.82 12.18
C THR A 90 16.90 -0.57 12.66
N SER A 91 17.31 -0.67 13.92
CA SER A 91 17.62 -1.96 14.56
C SER A 91 16.39 -2.86 14.51
N GLY A 92 16.54 -4.09 14.01
CA GLY A 92 15.43 -5.04 13.87
C GLY A 92 14.47 -4.75 12.72
N ALA A 93 14.83 -3.89 11.75
CA ALA A 93 14.10 -3.76 10.50
C ALA A 93 14.68 -4.69 9.41
N ILE A 94 13.84 -5.56 8.85
CA ILE A 94 14.23 -6.48 7.77
C ILE A 94 13.31 -6.29 6.57
N GLN A 95 13.90 -6.17 5.38
CA GLN A 95 13.23 -6.36 4.12
C GLN A 95 13.63 -7.73 3.56
N ARG A 96 12.65 -8.60 3.29
CA ARG A 96 12.86 -9.80 2.47
C ARG A 96 12.17 -9.59 1.14
N GLY A 97 12.89 -9.84 0.05
CA GLY A 97 12.25 -9.97 -1.25
C GLY A 97 11.25 -11.13 -1.21
N ALA A 98 10.28 -11.14 -2.13
CA ALA A 98 9.57 -12.38 -2.39
C ALA A 98 10.61 -13.39 -2.86
N ASP A 99 10.84 -14.47 -2.12
CA ASP A 99 11.40 -15.67 -2.73
C ASP A 99 10.48 -16.01 -3.91
N ASP A 100 11.03 -16.53 -5.01
CA ASP A 100 10.34 -16.91 -6.27
C ASP A 100 9.11 -17.84 -6.10
N SER A 101 8.68 -18.13 -4.87
CA SER A 101 7.43 -18.78 -4.54
C SER A 101 6.24 -17.84 -4.74
N THR A 102 5.34 -18.25 -5.64
CA THR A 102 3.96 -17.77 -5.80
C THR A 102 3.06 -18.07 -4.59
N ASN A 103 3.64 -18.26 -3.40
CA ASN A 103 2.93 -18.65 -2.19
C ASN A 103 2.79 -17.46 -1.25
N TYR A 104 1.70 -16.71 -1.39
CA TYR A 104 1.33 -15.63 -0.48
C TYR A 104 1.20 -16.07 1.00
N LEU A 105 1.11 -17.38 1.28
CA LEU A 105 1.16 -17.91 2.66
C LEU A 105 2.58 -17.94 3.24
N ALA A 106 3.61 -17.79 2.40
CA ALA A 106 5.00 -17.62 2.82
C ALA A 106 5.34 -16.15 3.08
N GLU A 107 4.51 -15.21 2.65
CA GLU A 107 4.55 -13.82 3.10
C GLU A 107 3.99 -13.81 4.55
N ASP A 108 4.75 -13.28 5.50
CA ASP A 108 4.49 -13.21 6.95
C ASP A 108 4.88 -14.44 7.80
N ALA A 109 5.73 -15.34 7.30
CA ALA A 109 6.31 -16.44 8.06
C ALA A 109 7.00 -15.96 9.35
N LEU A 110 7.78 -14.87 9.29
CA LEU A 110 8.42 -14.30 10.47
C LEU A 110 7.40 -13.70 11.44
N PHE A 111 6.38 -13.00 10.95
CA PHE A 111 5.34 -12.47 11.81
C PHE A 111 4.59 -13.61 12.53
N ARG A 112 4.28 -14.71 11.83
CA ARG A 112 3.63 -15.91 12.39
C ARG A 112 4.44 -16.60 13.49
N ASN A 113 5.75 -16.40 13.56
CA ASN A 113 6.58 -16.92 14.64
C ASN A 113 6.41 -16.13 15.95
N GLY A 114 5.75 -14.97 15.92
CA GLY A 114 5.45 -14.15 17.09
C GLY A 114 6.63 -13.31 17.61
N ASN A 115 7.71 -13.20 16.85
CA ASN A 115 8.91 -12.43 17.18
C ASN A 115 9.01 -11.08 16.42
N VAL A 116 7.97 -10.65 15.71
CA VAL A 116 7.94 -9.40 14.94
C VAL A 116 6.86 -8.46 15.48
N LEU A 117 7.20 -7.19 15.75
CA LEU A 117 6.24 -6.19 16.22
C LEU A 117 5.33 -5.66 15.10
N PHE A 118 5.90 -5.28 13.96
CA PHE A 118 5.15 -4.77 12.80
C PHE A 118 5.47 -5.54 11.51
N THR A 119 4.43 -5.85 10.75
CA THR A 119 4.54 -6.30 9.36
C THR A 119 3.61 -5.50 8.46
N GLY A 120 3.90 -5.48 7.16
CA GLY A 120 2.93 -5.07 6.16
C GLY A 120 1.87 -6.14 5.95
N GLY A 121 0.78 -5.80 5.27
CA GLY A 121 -0.24 -6.79 4.99
C GLY A 121 -1.40 -6.26 4.17
N TRP A 122 -2.14 -7.18 3.59
CA TRP A 122 -3.42 -6.89 2.95
C TRP A 122 -4.56 -7.06 3.96
N MET A 123 -5.68 -6.37 3.75
CA MET A 123 -6.88 -6.60 4.57
C MET A 123 -7.31 -8.08 4.56
N SER A 124 -7.09 -8.79 3.44
CA SER A 124 -7.37 -10.22 3.32
C SER A 124 -6.48 -11.10 4.20
N CYS A 125 -5.29 -10.64 4.62
CA CYS A 125 -4.40 -11.41 5.49
C CYS A 125 -5.05 -11.72 6.84
N ALA A 126 -5.99 -10.88 7.30
CA ALA A 126 -6.77 -11.10 8.51
C ALA A 126 -7.46 -12.47 8.54
N GLU A 127 -7.89 -12.98 7.38
CA GLU A 127 -8.47 -14.33 7.31
C GLU A 127 -7.49 -15.41 7.77
N SER A 128 -6.23 -15.28 7.35
CA SER A 128 -5.15 -16.24 7.60
C SER A 128 -4.53 -16.10 9.01
N TYR A 129 -4.73 -14.96 9.65
CA TYR A 129 -4.23 -14.67 11.00
C TYR A 129 -5.12 -15.20 12.12
N ARG A 130 -6.30 -15.73 11.79
CA ARG A 130 -7.14 -16.47 12.74
C ARG A 130 -6.42 -17.67 13.37
N GLU A 131 -5.47 -18.26 12.66
CA GLU A 131 -4.71 -19.43 13.14
C GLU A 131 -3.52 -19.06 14.04
N LEU A 132 -3.21 -17.77 14.20
CA LEU A 132 -2.12 -17.33 15.07
C LEU A 132 -2.40 -17.68 16.53
N THR A 133 -1.36 -18.08 17.25
CA THR A 133 -1.44 -18.46 18.67
C THR A 133 -1.26 -17.29 19.63
N PHE A 134 -0.90 -16.11 19.12
CA PHE A 134 -0.77 -14.85 19.85
C PHE A 134 -1.78 -13.81 19.35
N ASP A 135 -1.97 -12.74 20.12
CA ASP A 135 -2.86 -11.64 19.77
C ASP A 135 -2.18 -10.65 18.81
N TYR A 136 -2.94 -10.16 17.84
CA TYR A 136 -2.50 -9.16 16.87
C TYR A 136 -3.57 -8.10 16.72
N GLY A 137 -3.14 -6.92 16.25
CA GLY A 137 -4.04 -5.84 15.84
C GLY A 137 -3.76 -5.43 14.40
N ILE A 138 -4.74 -4.77 13.79
CA ILE A 138 -4.62 -4.19 12.45
C ILE A 138 -4.67 -2.67 12.60
N ILE A 139 -3.72 -1.97 11.99
CA ILE A 139 -3.66 -0.50 11.97
C ILE A 139 -3.32 -0.02 10.55
N PRO A 140 -3.67 1.22 10.18
CA PRO A 140 -3.22 1.79 8.91
C PRO A 140 -1.70 1.90 8.84
N TYR A 141 -1.19 1.98 7.61
CA TYR A 141 0.18 2.42 7.39
C TYR A 141 0.37 3.82 8.03
N PRO A 142 1.56 4.10 8.58
CA PRO A 142 1.80 5.36 9.28
C PRO A 142 1.77 6.55 8.34
N LYS A 143 1.38 7.71 8.87
CA LYS A 143 1.50 9.00 8.18
C LYS A 143 2.96 9.39 7.96
N TYR A 144 3.22 10.29 7.02
CA TYR A 144 4.54 10.90 6.86
C TYR A 144 5.03 11.59 8.15
N ASP A 145 4.17 12.43 8.73
CA ASP A 145 4.37 13.15 9.99
C ASP A 145 3.02 13.46 10.69
N GLU A 146 3.04 14.19 11.81
CA GLU A 146 1.81 14.57 12.53
C GLU A 146 0.99 15.65 11.82
N ASN A 147 1.56 16.39 10.86
CA ASN A 147 0.91 17.48 10.13
C ASN A 147 0.03 16.98 8.97
N GLN A 148 0.30 15.78 8.46
CA GLN A 148 -0.55 15.11 7.47
C GLN A 148 -1.97 14.91 8.03
N ASP A 149 -2.98 15.21 7.20
CA ASP A 149 -4.39 15.09 7.56
C ASP A 149 -4.88 13.65 7.37
N GLY A 150 -5.27 12.99 8.46
CA GLY A 150 -5.76 11.62 8.42
C GLY A 150 -4.76 10.58 7.91
N TYR A 151 -5.26 9.36 7.74
CA TYR A 151 -4.52 8.24 7.15
C TYR A 151 -5.02 8.01 5.73
N HIS A 152 -4.20 7.39 4.89
CA HIS A 152 -4.53 7.05 3.51
C HIS A 152 -4.13 5.61 3.23
N THR A 153 -5.03 4.87 2.60
CA THR A 153 -4.84 3.45 2.31
C THR A 153 -4.60 3.25 0.83
N THR A 154 -3.44 2.69 0.48
CA THR A 154 -3.13 2.34 -0.90
C THR A 154 -3.95 1.15 -1.35
N ILE A 155 -4.70 1.33 -2.45
CA ILE A 155 -5.23 0.21 -3.21
C ILE A 155 -4.12 -0.30 -4.16
N LEU A 156 -3.82 -1.60 -4.10
CA LEU A 156 -2.80 -2.20 -4.96
C LEU A 156 -3.21 -2.17 -6.45
N THR A 157 -2.25 -2.41 -7.34
CA THR A 157 -2.39 -2.25 -8.80
C THR A 157 -3.23 -3.33 -9.50
N THR A 158 -3.85 -4.25 -8.76
CA THR A 158 -4.71 -5.34 -9.24
C THR A 158 -6.20 -4.98 -9.15
N TYR A 159 -6.62 -4.00 -9.95
CA TYR A 159 -8.01 -3.54 -10.00
C TYR A 159 -8.86 -4.40 -10.94
N THR A 160 -10.12 -4.66 -10.56
CA THR A 160 -11.14 -5.14 -11.51
C THR A 160 -11.80 -3.92 -12.15
N ASN A 161 -11.59 -3.75 -13.46
CA ASN A 161 -12.24 -2.72 -14.25
C ASN A 161 -13.17 -3.35 -15.28
N PHE A 162 -14.33 -2.73 -15.50
CA PHE A 162 -15.25 -3.09 -16.58
C PHE A 162 -15.21 -2.02 -17.66
N ALA A 163 -15.04 -2.41 -18.91
CA ALA A 163 -15.05 -1.51 -20.06
C ALA A 163 -15.98 -2.07 -21.15
N LEU A 164 -16.66 -1.17 -21.86
CA LEU A 164 -17.46 -1.50 -23.03
C LEU A 164 -16.71 -1.09 -24.30
N PRO A 165 -16.64 -1.95 -25.33
CA PRO A 165 -16.06 -1.58 -26.62
C PRO A 165 -16.83 -0.43 -27.26
N VAL A 166 -16.13 0.46 -27.96
CA VAL A 166 -16.74 1.60 -28.69
C VAL A 166 -17.79 1.18 -29.72
N ASN A 167 -17.70 -0.06 -30.23
CA ASN A 167 -18.67 -0.63 -31.19
C ASN A 167 -19.73 -1.53 -30.53
N CYS A 168 -19.95 -1.40 -29.21
CA CYS A 168 -20.99 -2.14 -28.50
C CYS A 168 -22.38 -1.83 -29.08
N ARG A 169 -23.00 -2.82 -29.72
CA ARG A 169 -24.32 -2.65 -30.36
C ARG A 169 -25.49 -2.49 -29.38
N GLN A 170 -25.31 -2.90 -28.14
CA GLN A 170 -26.33 -2.87 -27.09
C GLN A 170 -25.80 -2.11 -25.86
N ILE A 171 -25.34 -0.88 -26.08
CA ILE A 171 -24.70 -0.07 -25.04
C ILE A 171 -25.63 0.17 -23.85
N ASP A 172 -26.88 0.57 -24.08
CA ASP A 172 -27.85 0.84 -23.01
C ASP A 172 -28.13 -0.39 -22.15
N ALA A 173 -28.33 -1.55 -22.79
CA ALA A 173 -28.57 -2.80 -22.07
C ALA A 173 -27.33 -3.25 -21.29
N SER A 174 -26.14 -3.11 -21.88
CA SER A 174 -24.87 -3.42 -21.21
C SER A 174 -24.65 -2.53 -19.99
N CYS A 175 -24.86 -1.22 -20.13
CA CYS A 175 -24.77 -0.25 -19.04
C CYS A 175 -25.78 -0.57 -17.93
N ALA A 176 -27.05 -0.83 -18.29
CA ALA A 176 -28.08 -1.20 -17.31
C ALA A 176 -27.71 -2.47 -16.52
N VAL A 177 -27.10 -3.47 -17.17
CA VAL A 177 -26.59 -4.68 -16.51
C VAL A 177 -25.44 -4.35 -15.55
N LEU A 178 -24.46 -3.54 -15.97
CA LEU A 178 -23.34 -3.15 -15.12
C LEU A 178 -23.79 -2.33 -13.91
N GLU A 179 -24.75 -1.42 -14.08
CA GLU A 179 -25.36 -0.66 -12.99
C GLU A 179 -26.11 -1.59 -12.02
N ALA A 180 -26.94 -2.50 -12.54
CA ALA A 180 -27.66 -3.46 -11.71
C ALA A 180 -26.71 -4.40 -10.94
N LEU A 181 -25.67 -4.90 -11.61
CA LEU A 181 -24.62 -5.72 -10.99
C LEU A 181 -23.90 -4.97 -9.88
N SER A 182 -23.50 -3.72 -10.13
CA SER A 182 -22.79 -2.88 -9.16
C SER A 182 -23.68 -2.54 -7.95
N SER A 183 -24.96 -2.22 -8.20
CA SER A 183 -25.96 -1.98 -7.15
C SER A 183 -26.17 -3.22 -6.29
N GLU A 184 -26.27 -4.40 -6.91
CA GLU A 184 -26.42 -5.65 -6.17
C GLU A 184 -25.17 -6.00 -5.36
N PHE A 185 -23.98 -5.82 -5.94
CA PHE A 185 -22.71 -6.03 -5.26
C PHE A 185 -22.53 -5.11 -4.05
N TYR A 186 -22.95 -3.84 -4.17
CA TYR A 186 -22.96 -2.89 -3.06
C TYR A 186 -23.90 -3.30 -1.93
N ARG A 187 -25.07 -3.89 -2.26
CA ARG A 187 -26.07 -4.30 -1.26
C ARG A 187 -25.80 -5.67 -0.63
N THR A 188 -25.13 -6.58 -1.33
CA THR A 188 -24.99 -7.98 -0.90
C THR A 188 -23.56 -8.36 -0.56
N VAL A 189 -22.63 -8.20 -1.50
CA VAL A 189 -21.25 -8.67 -1.34
C VAL A 189 -20.45 -7.73 -0.44
N THR A 190 -20.57 -6.42 -0.64
CA THR A 190 -19.83 -5.43 0.13
C THR A 190 -20.12 -5.53 1.64
N PRO A 191 -21.38 -5.57 2.11
CA PRO A 191 -21.66 -5.70 3.54
C PRO A 191 -21.27 -7.09 4.08
N ALA A 192 -21.47 -8.16 3.30
CA ALA A 192 -21.04 -9.49 3.72
C ALA A 192 -19.51 -9.58 3.92
N TYR A 193 -18.73 -8.92 3.06
CA TYR A 193 -17.27 -8.93 3.18
C TYR A 193 -16.77 -7.99 4.29
N PHE A 194 -17.17 -6.72 4.29
CA PHE A 194 -16.65 -5.75 5.26
C PHE A 194 -17.28 -5.89 6.64
N GLU A 195 -18.62 -5.93 6.73
CA GLU A 195 -19.33 -5.95 8.03
C GLU A 195 -19.36 -7.31 8.69
N THR A 196 -19.39 -8.40 7.91
CA THR A 196 -19.47 -9.75 8.48
C THR A 196 -18.11 -10.47 8.47
N ALA A 197 -17.45 -10.58 7.31
CA ALA A 197 -16.21 -11.33 7.25
C ALA A 197 -15.07 -10.61 7.98
N LEU A 198 -14.73 -9.38 7.58
CA LEU A 198 -13.61 -8.64 8.19
C LEU A 198 -13.90 -8.24 9.64
N LYS A 199 -14.99 -7.51 9.88
CA LYS A 199 -15.28 -6.90 11.20
C LYS A 199 -15.73 -7.89 12.28
N VAL A 200 -16.42 -8.97 11.91
CA VAL A 200 -16.95 -9.93 12.91
C VAL A 200 -16.16 -11.23 12.91
N LYS A 201 -15.88 -11.83 11.75
CA LYS A 201 -15.29 -13.17 11.68
C LYS A 201 -13.75 -13.14 11.77
N TYR A 202 -13.12 -12.11 11.21
CA TYR A 202 -11.65 -12.03 11.08
C TYR A 202 -11.02 -10.98 12.01
N SER A 203 -11.84 -10.15 12.65
CA SER A 203 -11.42 -9.28 13.74
C SER A 203 -11.26 -10.08 15.03
N ARG A 204 -10.23 -9.75 15.82
CA ARG A 204 -10.04 -10.32 17.17
C ARG A 204 -10.60 -9.43 18.28
N ASP A 205 -10.79 -8.15 18.00
CA ASP A 205 -11.29 -7.14 18.93
C ASP A 205 -12.17 -6.10 18.22
N ASP A 206 -12.89 -5.29 19.00
CA ASP A 206 -13.82 -4.27 18.47
C ASP A 206 -13.05 -3.12 17.82
N GLU A 207 -11.85 -2.82 18.32
CA GLU A 207 -10.99 -1.76 17.82
C GLU A 207 -10.44 -2.08 16.42
N SER A 208 -10.07 -3.32 16.15
CA SER A 208 -9.66 -3.83 14.83
C SER A 208 -10.79 -3.70 13.81
N SER A 209 -12.05 -3.88 14.24
CA SER A 209 -13.22 -3.63 13.40
C SER A 209 -13.30 -2.15 12.98
N GLN A 210 -13.03 -1.23 13.90
CA GLN A 210 -13.00 0.21 13.60
C GLN A 210 -11.80 0.60 12.71
N MET A 211 -10.67 -0.11 12.84
CA MET A 211 -9.52 0.09 11.94
C MET A 211 -9.83 -0.32 10.49
N PHE A 212 -10.66 -1.35 10.27
CA PHE A 212 -11.13 -1.68 8.92
C PHE A 212 -12.00 -0.59 8.31
N ASP A 213 -12.85 0.06 9.12
CA ASP A 213 -13.64 1.21 8.66
C ASP A 213 -12.71 2.35 8.23
N LEU A 214 -11.72 2.71 9.06
CA LEU A 214 -10.72 3.72 8.73
C LEU A 214 -9.95 3.39 7.44
N LEU A 215 -9.47 2.15 7.29
CA LEU A 215 -8.74 1.69 6.09
C LEU A 215 -9.61 1.80 4.83
N ARG A 216 -10.89 1.41 4.92
CA ARG A 216 -11.83 1.48 3.80
C ARG A 216 -12.18 2.91 3.44
N GLU A 217 -12.46 3.76 4.42
CA GLU A 217 -12.84 5.17 4.21
C GLU A 217 -11.68 6.00 3.66
N SER A 218 -10.45 5.63 4.01
CA SER A 218 -9.22 6.30 3.58
C SER A 218 -8.61 5.75 2.28
N ALA A 219 -9.26 4.77 1.65
CA ALA A 219 -8.80 4.20 0.40
C ALA A 219 -8.82 5.24 -0.74
N SER A 220 -7.69 5.43 -1.41
CA SER A 220 -7.55 6.36 -2.53
C SER A 220 -7.17 5.64 -3.83
N TYR A 221 -7.50 6.28 -4.95
CA TYR A 221 -7.11 5.82 -6.29
C TYR A 221 -6.28 6.92 -6.96
N SER A 222 -5.00 6.67 -7.14
CA SER A 222 -4.11 7.55 -7.90
C SER A 222 -4.10 7.14 -9.37
N PHE A 223 -4.28 8.11 -10.28
CA PHE A 223 -4.24 7.86 -11.73
C PHE A 223 -2.94 7.15 -12.14
N GLY A 224 -1.79 7.62 -11.64
CA GLY A 224 -0.50 7.02 -11.98
C GLY A 224 -0.36 5.59 -11.47
N MET A 225 -0.98 5.26 -10.33
CA MET A 225 -1.03 3.89 -9.80
C MET A 225 -1.95 2.99 -10.62
N VAL A 226 -3.15 3.47 -10.99
CA VAL A 226 -4.11 2.72 -11.81
C VAL A 226 -3.53 2.40 -13.19
N PHE A 227 -2.86 3.35 -13.81
CA PHE A 227 -2.27 3.19 -15.14
C PHE A 227 -0.80 2.74 -15.11
N THR A 228 -0.30 2.22 -13.98
CA THR A 228 1.14 1.94 -13.82
C THR A 228 1.71 1.08 -14.95
N ASN A 229 0.98 0.06 -15.42
CA ASN A 229 1.41 -0.81 -16.52
C ASN A 229 1.60 -0.04 -17.84
N ALA A 230 0.75 0.93 -18.13
CA ALA A 230 0.86 1.78 -19.30
C ALA A 230 1.94 2.87 -19.13
N LEU A 231 2.28 3.22 -17.89
CA LEU A 231 3.25 4.24 -17.51
C LEU A 231 4.64 3.67 -17.18
N ASP A 232 5.03 2.55 -17.82
CA ASP A 232 6.33 1.88 -17.62
C ASP A 232 6.58 1.41 -16.18
N LEU A 233 5.55 0.84 -15.53
CA LEU A 233 5.61 0.32 -14.17
C LEU A 233 6.08 1.38 -13.17
N VAL A 234 5.50 2.58 -13.23
CA VAL A 234 5.91 3.73 -12.40
C VAL A 234 5.87 3.41 -10.89
N ASP A 235 4.87 2.62 -10.44
CA ASP A 235 4.76 2.13 -9.06
C ASP A 235 5.96 1.28 -8.63
N THR A 236 6.51 0.53 -9.58
CA THR A 236 7.64 -0.39 -9.34
C THR A 236 8.93 0.38 -9.07
N ASN A 237 9.06 1.65 -9.52
CA ASN A 237 10.20 2.48 -9.14
C ASN A 237 10.21 2.75 -7.62
N PHE A 238 9.06 3.11 -7.04
CA PHE A 238 8.93 3.32 -5.59
C PHE A 238 9.16 2.02 -4.81
N LYS A 239 8.44 0.97 -5.21
CA LYS A 239 8.55 -0.37 -4.62
C LYS A 239 10.01 -0.86 -4.60
N ASN A 240 10.72 -0.73 -5.73
CA ASN A 240 12.12 -1.13 -5.81
C ASN A 240 13.04 -0.22 -4.99
N ALA A 241 12.74 1.08 -4.90
CA ALA A 241 13.55 1.97 -4.09
C ALA A 241 13.57 1.52 -2.61
N VAL A 242 12.40 1.18 -2.07
CA VAL A 242 12.29 0.65 -0.71
C VAL A 242 12.90 -0.76 -0.61
N ASN A 243 12.47 -1.69 -1.47
CA ASN A 243 12.86 -3.10 -1.36
C ASN A 243 14.36 -3.34 -1.57
N GLN A 244 14.98 -2.54 -2.44
CA GLN A 244 16.42 -2.62 -2.74
C GLN A 244 17.23 -1.62 -1.92
N LYS A 245 16.58 -0.91 -0.98
CA LYS A 245 17.24 0.06 -0.10
C LYS A 245 18.03 1.12 -0.88
N ASN A 246 17.45 1.58 -1.99
CA ASN A 246 18.10 2.47 -2.94
C ASN A 246 17.98 3.93 -2.49
N GLU A 247 19.11 4.51 -2.11
CA GLU A 247 19.24 5.91 -1.69
C GLU A 247 19.23 6.91 -2.87
N ASN A 248 19.28 6.44 -4.13
CA ASN A 248 19.39 7.29 -5.32
C ASN A 248 18.03 7.60 -5.98
N TRP A 249 16.99 7.82 -5.18
CA TRP A 249 15.63 8.08 -5.65
C TRP A 249 15.54 9.22 -6.68
N SER A 250 16.06 10.40 -6.34
CA SER A 250 15.92 11.60 -7.17
C SER A 250 16.52 11.41 -8.56
N SER A 251 17.70 10.79 -8.64
CA SER A 251 18.37 10.48 -9.92
C SER A 251 17.58 9.46 -10.74
N LEU A 252 17.04 8.43 -10.09
CA LEU A 252 16.21 7.40 -10.75
C LEU A 252 14.98 8.04 -11.38
N ILE A 253 14.19 8.80 -10.61
CA ILE A 253 12.92 9.36 -11.09
C ILE A 253 13.13 10.47 -12.11
N ALA A 254 14.16 11.32 -11.95
CA ALA A 254 14.54 12.30 -12.95
C ALA A 254 14.81 11.65 -14.31
N SER A 255 15.47 10.47 -14.33
CA SER A 255 15.74 9.74 -15.58
C SER A 255 14.49 9.13 -16.24
N LYS A 256 13.40 8.98 -15.49
CA LYS A 256 12.13 8.39 -15.96
C LYS A 256 11.12 9.42 -16.45
N LYS A 257 11.26 10.67 -16.01
CA LYS A 257 10.33 11.79 -16.27
C LYS A 257 9.87 11.88 -17.72
N ASP A 258 10.80 12.04 -18.67
CA ASP A 258 10.46 12.28 -20.07
C ASP A 258 9.69 11.09 -20.68
N LYS A 259 10.10 9.85 -20.36
CA LYS A 259 9.42 8.65 -20.82
C LYS A 259 8.02 8.54 -20.22
N THR A 260 7.88 8.78 -18.92
CA THR A 260 6.59 8.72 -18.23
C THR A 260 5.62 9.78 -18.75
N MET A 261 6.09 10.99 -19.04
CA MET A 261 5.27 12.04 -19.64
C MET A 261 4.84 11.71 -21.07
N SER A 262 5.73 11.17 -21.90
CA SER A 262 5.37 10.73 -23.25
C SER A 262 4.29 9.63 -23.21
N LEU A 263 4.40 8.66 -22.29
CA LEU A 263 3.39 7.61 -22.13
C LEU A 263 2.06 8.16 -21.61
N LEU A 264 2.09 9.18 -20.75
CA LEU A 264 0.89 9.87 -20.29
C LEU A 264 0.17 10.56 -21.44
N GLU A 265 0.89 11.25 -22.32
CA GLU A 265 0.34 11.89 -23.52
C GLU A 265 -0.35 10.86 -24.43
N ASP A 266 0.27 9.69 -24.65
CA ASP A 266 -0.32 8.60 -25.42
C ASP A 266 -1.64 8.11 -24.79
N ILE A 267 -1.69 7.97 -23.46
CA ILE A 267 -2.91 7.56 -22.75
C ILE A 267 -4.01 8.62 -22.91
N LEU A 268 -3.68 9.90 -22.75
CA LEU A 268 -4.65 11.00 -22.85
C LEU A 268 -5.20 11.12 -24.27
N ALA A 269 -4.36 10.95 -25.30
CA ALA A 269 -4.79 10.96 -26.70
C ALA A 269 -5.84 9.88 -26.99
N ILE A 270 -5.67 8.67 -26.44
CA ILE A 270 -6.67 7.58 -26.57
C ILE A 270 -8.02 8.01 -26.00
N TYR A 271 -8.04 8.69 -24.85
CA TYR A 271 -9.29 9.16 -24.23
C TYR A 271 -9.94 10.31 -25.00
N GLU A 272 -9.14 11.20 -25.60
CA GLU A 272 -9.65 12.26 -26.48
C GLU A 272 -10.31 11.68 -27.74
N GLU A 273 -9.66 10.70 -28.40
CA GLU A 273 -10.21 10.00 -29.57
C GLU A 273 -11.51 9.25 -29.25
N MET A 274 -11.62 8.67 -28.05
CA MET A 274 -12.85 8.00 -27.61
C MET A 274 -14.00 8.96 -27.28
N SER A 275 -13.70 10.24 -27.05
CA SER A 275 -14.68 11.26 -26.65
C SER A 275 -15.30 12.00 -27.85
N THR A 276 -14.80 11.76 -29.07
CA THR A 276 -15.29 12.33 -30.34
C THR A 276 -16.15 11.36 -31.13
#